data_AF-A0A162LUP5-F1
#
_entry.id   AF-A0A162LUP5-F1
#
_cell.length_a   1.000
_cell.length_b   1.000
_cell.length_c   1.000
_cell.angle_alpha   90.00
_cell.angle_beta   90.00
_cell.angle_gamma   90.00
#
_symmetry.space_group_name_H-M   'P 1'
#
loop_
_entity.id
_entity.type
_entity.pdbx_description
1 polymer ?
#
loop_
_entity_poly.entity_id
_entity_poly.type
_entity_poly.pdbx_seq_one_letter_code
_entity_poly.pdbx_strand_id
1 'polypeptide(L)'
;MANVVKMTIALTPEMAGFVRHAVETGQYASTSEAIREAVREWQERRDLLGYTVDELRVLVQKGIDSGPATPFDPESIRQEGRRLLKARPVEARPLKARRD
;
A
#
# COMPACT_ATOMS: atom_id res chain seq x y z
N MET A 1 24.58 4.41 11.68
CA MET A 1 23.66 5.20 12.52
C MET A 1 22.43 5.50 11.68
N ALA A 2 21.23 5.16 12.15
CA ALA A 2 20.01 5.46 11.40
C ALA A 2 19.82 6.98 11.33
N ASN A 3 19.65 7.52 10.11
CA ASN A 3 19.37 8.93 9.93
C ASN A 3 17.97 9.23 10.47
N VAL A 4 17.88 9.94 11.60
CA VAL A 4 16.61 10.39 12.19
C VAL A 4 16.39 11.84 11.79
N VAL A 5 15.25 12.13 11.15
CA VAL A 5 14.81 13.49 10.81
C VAL A 5 13.89 14.00 11.92
N LYS A 6 14.16 15.20 12.45
CA LYS A 6 13.28 15.85 13.43
C LYS A 6 12.14 16.58 12.72
N MET A 7 10.93 16.42 13.24
CA MET A 7 9.71 17.06 12.72
C MET A 7 8.87 17.56 13.89
N THR A 8 8.33 18.77 13.78
CA THR A 8 7.36 19.29 14.73
C THR A 8 5.96 18.93 14.25
N ILE A 9 5.15 18.32 15.12
CA ILE A 9 3.78 17.89 14.81
C ILE A 9 2.84 18.42 15.90
N ALA A 10 1.60 18.70 15.51
CA ALA A 10 0.52 19.02 16.45
C ALA A 10 -0.32 17.76 16.71
N LEU A 11 -0.58 17.47 17.98
CA LEU A 11 -1.48 16.41 18.42
C LEU A 11 -2.64 17.04 19.19
N THR A 12 -3.81 16.43 19.15
CA THR A 12 -4.89 16.82 20.07
C THR A 12 -4.45 16.56 21.52
N PRO A 13 -5.01 17.27 22.51
CA PRO A 13 -4.67 17.06 23.91
C PRO A 13 -4.85 15.60 24.36
N GLU A 14 -5.89 14.93 23.86
CA GLU A 14 -6.19 13.52 24.09
C GLU A 14 -5.08 12.61 23.55
N MET A 15 -4.70 12.76 22.28
CA MET A 15 -3.62 11.97 21.67
C MET A 15 -2.29 12.18 22.40
N ALA A 16 -1.98 13.44 22.75
CA ALA A 16 -0.77 13.74 23.50
C ALA A 16 -0.80 13.11 24.91
N GLY A 17 -1.98 13.04 25.54
CA GLY A 17 -2.20 12.36 26.81
C GLY A 17 -1.95 10.86 26.70
N PHE A 18 -2.48 10.21 25.66
CA PHE A 18 -2.26 8.80 25.40
C PHE A 18 -0.77 8.46 25.22
N VAL A 19 -0.06 9.25 24.41
CA VAL A 19 1.39 9.06 24.19
C VAL A 19 2.19 9.26 25.46
N ARG A 20 1.86 10.28 26.26
CA ARG A 20 2.51 10.51 27.57
C ARG A 20 2.29 9.33 28.51
N HIS A 21 1.05 8.85 28.62
CA HIS A 21 0.71 7.73 29.48
C HIS A 21 1.47 6.45 29.11
N ALA A 22 1.60 6.16 27.81
CA ALA A 22 2.37 5.01 27.33
C ALA A 22 3.87 5.10 27.70
N VAL A 23 4.44 6.31 27.71
CA VAL A 23 5.82 6.52 28.17
C VAL A 23 5.94 6.43 29.70
N GLU A 24 5.01 7.05 30.43
CA GLU A 24 4.99 7.05 31.90
C GLU A 24 4.82 5.64 32.49
N THR A 25 4.05 4.79 31.82
CA THR A 25 3.85 3.37 32.20
C THR A 25 4.98 2.45 31.73
N GLY A 26 5.98 2.99 31.02
CA GLY A 26 7.13 2.23 30.53
C GLY A 26 6.87 1.35 29.30
N GLN A 27 5.74 1.54 28.61
CA GLN A 27 5.49 0.85 27.33
C GLN A 27 6.45 1.33 26.24
N TYR A 28 6.87 2.59 26.30
CA TYR A 28 7.89 3.17 25.42
C TYR A 28 8.91 3.97 26.23
N ALA A 29 10.18 3.95 25.80
CA ALA A 29 11.24 4.72 26.44
C ALA A 29 11.17 6.22 26.11
N SER A 30 10.45 6.61 25.05
CA SER A 30 10.27 8.02 24.69
C SER A 30 9.04 8.27 23.81
N THR A 31 8.56 9.52 23.79
CA THR A 31 7.53 9.97 22.86
C THR A 31 7.93 9.70 21.41
N SER A 32 9.19 9.96 21.05
CA SER A 32 9.69 9.74 19.69
C SER A 32 9.65 8.27 19.29
N GLU A 33 9.78 7.33 20.23
CA GLU A 33 9.64 5.90 19.97
C GLU A 33 8.18 5.52 19.73
N ALA A 34 7.27 5.93 20.63
CA ALA A 34 5.84 5.69 20.49
C ALA A 34 5.30 6.21 19.13
N ILE A 35 5.71 7.42 18.73
CA ILE A 35 5.29 8.00 17.45
C ILE A 35 5.88 7.24 16.26
N ARG A 36 7.14 6.78 16.32
CA ARG A 36 7.73 5.97 15.24
C ARG A 36 7.00 4.65 15.06
N GLU A 37 6.61 4.01 16.16
CA GLU A 37 5.83 2.77 16.11
C GLU A 37 4.45 3.00 15.50
N ALA A 38 3.71 4.01 15.99
CA ALA A 38 2.40 4.37 15.45
C ALA A 38 2.45 4.68 13.94
N VAL A 39 3.50 5.39 13.48
CA VAL A 39 3.70 5.66 12.05
C VAL A 39 4.03 4.39 11.25
N ARG A 40 4.81 3.47 11.82
CA ARG A 40 5.12 2.18 11.18
C ARG A 40 3.86 1.33 11.02
N GLU A 41 3.06 1.18 12.08
CA GLU A 41 1.78 0.45 12.02
C GLU A 41 0.80 1.10 11.03
N TRP A 42 0.80 2.42 10.94
CA TRP A 42 0.01 3.15 9.95
C TRP A 42 0.47 2.87 8.51
N GLN A 43 1.78 2.80 8.28
CA GLN A 43 2.34 2.44 6.98
C GLN A 43 2.04 0.98 6.63
N GLU A 44 2.30 0.04 7.54
CA GLU A 44 2.06 -1.39 7.32
C GLU A 44 0.60 -1.68 6.98
N ARG A 45 -0.36 -1.02 7.66
CA ARG A 45 -1.80 -1.14 7.32
C ARG A 45 -2.14 -0.72 5.90
N ARG A 46 -1.35 0.18 5.29
CA ARG A 46 -1.52 0.60 3.90
C ARG A 46 -0.80 -0.30 2.92
N ASP A 47 0.35 -0.83 3.31
CA ASP A 47 1.13 -1.76 2.49
C ASP A 47 0.46 -3.14 2.39
N LEU A 48 -0.28 -3.57 3.43
CA LEU A 48 -1.04 -4.84 3.44
C LEU A 48 -2.06 -4.97 2.30
N LEU A 49 -2.48 -3.86 1.69
CA LEU A 49 -3.42 -3.87 0.58
C LEU A 49 -2.77 -4.23 -0.76
N GLY A 50 -1.44 -4.37 -0.84
CA GLY A 50 -0.68 -4.61 -2.09
C GLY A 50 -0.71 -3.45 -3.09
N TYR A 51 -1.64 -2.51 -2.88
CA TYR A 51 -1.80 -1.21 -3.49
C TYR A 51 -2.27 -0.26 -2.38
N THR A 52 -1.69 0.93 -2.31
CA THR A 52 -2.22 2.00 -1.47
C THR A 52 -3.63 2.38 -1.90
N VAL A 53 -4.43 2.95 -0.99
CA VAL A 53 -5.78 3.46 -1.32
C VAL A 53 -5.72 4.48 -2.47
N ASP A 54 -4.67 5.30 -2.53
CA ASP A 54 -4.48 6.28 -3.59
C ASP A 54 -4.17 5.61 -4.94
N GLU A 55 -3.34 4.56 -4.97
CA GLU A 55 -3.12 3.76 -6.18
C GLU A 55 -4.41 3.08 -6.67
N LEU A 56 -5.22 2.53 -5.76
CA LEU A 56 -6.51 1.95 -6.10
C LEU A 56 -7.46 2.99 -6.70
N ARG A 57 -7.51 4.20 -6.14
CA ARG A 57 -8.31 5.31 -6.69
C ARG A 57 -7.88 5.66 -8.11
N VAL A 58 -6.58 5.71 -8.38
CA VAL A 58 -6.05 5.95 -9.73
C VAL A 58 -6.45 4.84 -10.69
N LEU A 59 -6.35 3.57 -10.30
CA LEU A 59 -6.76 2.44 -11.15
C LEU A 59 -8.26 2.44 -11.45
N VAL A 60 -9.10 2.77 -10.46
CA VAL A 60 -10.55 2.92 -10.64
C VAL A 60 -10.84 4.06 -11.60
N GLN A 61 -10.23 5.23 -11.42
CA GLN A 61 -10.42 6.38 -12.31
C GLN A 61 -10.03 6.03 -13.75
N LYS A 62 -8.90 5.33 -13.93
CA LYS A 62 -8.49 4.82 -15.25
C LYS A 62 -9.54 3.89 -15.88
N GLY A 63 -10.23 3.08 -15.06
CA GLY A 63 -11.35 2.25 -15.52
C GLY A 63 -12.56 3.07 -15.94
N ILE A 64 -12.92 4.11 -15.16
CA ILE A 64 -14.01 5.04 -15.50
C ILE A 64 -13.70 5.77 -16.81
N ASP A 65 -12.45 6.22 -16.97
CA ASP A 65 -11.99 6.94 -18.17
C ASP A 65 -11.79 6.01 -19.38
N SER A 66 -11.90 4.69 -19.21
CA SER A 66 -11.68 3.71 -20.29
C SER A 66 -12.82 3.62 -21.31
N GLY A 67 -13.93 4.33 -21.05
CA GLY A 67 -15.09 4.42 -21.92
C GLY A 67 -16.34 3.74 -21.33
N PRO A 68 -17.43 3.69 -22.11
CA PRO A 68 -18.69 3.11 -21.64
C PRO A 68 -18.54 1.63 -21.29
N ALA A 69 -19.18 1.20 -20.20
CA ALA A 69 -19.23 -0.20 -19.83
C ALA A 69 -19.98 -1.03 -20.87
N THR A 70 -19.42 -2.19 -21.23
CA THR A 70 -20.07 -3.19 -22.09
C THR A 70 -20.61 -4.35 -21.25
N PRO A 71 -21.59 -5.13 -21.76
CA PRO A 71 -22.05 -6.34 -21.08
C PRO A 71 -20.89 -7.30 -20.75
N PHE A 72 -20.95 -7.91 -19.57
CA PHE A 72 -19.91 -8.84 -19.11
C PHE A 72 -20.12 -10.23 -19.75
N ASP A 73 -19.17 -10.65 -20.59
CA ASP A 73 -19.13 -11.96 -21.24
C ASP A 73 -17.83 -12.71 -20.90
N PRO A 74 -17.85 -13.62 -19.91
CA PRO A 74 -16.68 -14.39 -19.50
C PRO A 74 -16.10 -15.29 -20.60
N GLU A 75 -16.93 -15.78 -21.53
CA GLU A 75 -16.49 -16.71 -22.56
C GLU A 75 -15.68 -15.99 -23.63
N SER A 76 -16.21 -14.87 -24.13
CA SER A 76 -15.49 -14.00 -25.09
C SER A 76 -14.16 -13.51 -24.51
N ILE A 77 -14.16 -13.03 -23.25
CA ILE A 77 -12.94 -12.60 -22.54
C ILE A 77 -11.91 -13.73 -22.48
N ARG A 78 -12.34 -14.96 -22.16
CA ARG A 78 -11.44 -16.12 -22.07
C ARG A 78 -10.89 -16.52 -23.45
N GLN A 79 -11.72 -16.49 -24.49
CA GLN A 79 -11.30 -16.78 -25.87
C GLN A 79 -10.26 -15.77 -26.34
N GLU A 80 -10.48 -14.48 -26.10
CA GLU A 80 -9.53 -13.43 -26.45
C GLU A 80 -8.21 -13.56 -25.68
N GLY A 81 -8.27 -13.84 -24.38
CA GLY A 81 -7.07 -14.09 -23.58
C GLY A 81 -6.23 -15.26 -24.12
N ARG A 82 -6.86 -16.35 -24.57
CA ARG A 82 -6.17 -17.48 -25.21
C ARG A 82 -5.57 -17.10 -26.56
N ARG A 83 -6.24 -16.26 -27.35
CA ARG A 83 -5.73 -15.74 -28.63
C ARG A 83 -4.47 -14.91 -28.41
N LEU A 84 -4.51 -13.97 -27.47
CA LEU A 84 -3.37 -13.12 -27.09
C LEU A 84 -2.18 -13.93 -26.55
N LEU A 85 -2.45 -14.97 -25.77
CA LEU A 85 -1.38 -15.85 -25.25
C LEU A 85 -0.67 -16.62 -26.36
N LYS A 86 -1.41 -17.15 -27.35
CA LYS A 86 -0.84 -17.86 -28.51
C LYS A 86 -0.05 -16.93 -29.43
N ALA A 87 -0.46 -15.67 -29.53
CA ALA A 87 0.17 -14.65 -30.36
C ALA A 87 1.42 -14.00 -29.72
N ARG A 88 1.69 -14.26 -28.43
CA ARG A 88 2.90 -13.75 -27.77
C ARG A 88 4.13 -14.48 -28.33
N PRO A 89 5.10 -13.77 -28.93
CA PRO A 89 6.38 -14.38 -29.28
C PRO A 89 7.06 -14.92 -28.01
N VAL A 90 7.76 -16.04 -28.15
CA VAL A 90 8.55 -16.67 -27.09
C VAL A 90 9.82 -15.84 -26.84
N GLU A 91 9.66 -14.61 -26.34
CA GLU A 91 10.73 -13.97 -25.59
C GLU A 91 10.51 -14.33 -24.11
N ALA A 92 11.26 -15.35 -23.70
CA ALA A 92 11.32 -15.82 -22.33
C ALA A 92 11.65 -14.65 -21.39
N ARG A 93 10.67 -14.25 -20.58
CA ARG A 93 10.91 -13.35 -19.46
C ARG A 93 11.94 -14.03 -18.53
N PRO A 94 13.09 -13.41 -18.22
CA PRO A 94 14.07 -14.01 -17.33
C PRO A 94 13.44 -14.21 -15.94
N LEU A 95 13.60 -15.41 -15.39
CA LEU A 95 13.32 -15.73 -13.99
C LEU A 95 14.34 -15.01 -13.09
N LYS A 96 14.11 -13.74 -12.76
CA LYS A 96 14.65 -13.07 -11.56
C LYS A 96 13.57 -12.08 -11.10
N ALA A 97 13.04 -12.08 -9.87
CA ALA A 97 13.53 -12.58 -8.61
C ALA A 97 12.37 -13.20 -7.82
N ARG A 98 12.46 -14.50 -7.53
CA ARG A 98 11.94 -15.00 -6.26
C ARG A 98 12.99 -14.61 -5.23
N ARG A 99 12.55 -13.86 -4.22
CA ARG A 99 13.38 -13.40 -3.10
C ARG A 99 13.97 -14.63 -2.39
N ASP A 100 15.29 -14.64 -2.28
CA ASP A 100 15.99 -15.21 -1.13
C ASP A 100 16.07 -14.12 -0.05
#